data_AF-A0A3Q9KGI8-F1
#
_entry.id   AF-A0A3Q9KGI8-F1
#
_cell.length_a   1.000
_cell.length_b   1.000
_cell.length_c   1.000
_cell.angle_alpha   90.00
_cell.angle_beta   90.00
_cell.angle_gamma   90.00
#
_symmetry.space_group_name_H-M   'P 1'
#
loop_
_entity.id
_entity.type
_entity.pdbx_description
1 polymer ?
#
loop_
_entity_poly.entity_id
_entity_poly.type
_entity_poly.pdbx_seq_one_letter_code
_entity_poly.pdbx_strand_id
1 'polypeptide(L)'
;MTLAYVDEDGPQACAVLYAMGVAPGAEDGGAAGAEAGGPSGGASGVASGEVGAGAGGAGPALYFVTATTTRHGRALVEPGERVAFTAQRDGQEWSGLTGLQGRGRCRPLTGAERAAGWQVYVERFPFVTASDRLRAALERTTLWELRPDWLRLIDNGQGFGHKEEWSGP
;
A
#
# COMPACT_ATOMS: atom_id res chain seq x y z
N MET A 1 6.76 9.97 4.48
CA MET A 1 6.49 9.88 3.03
C MET A 1 5.65 11.08 2.65
N THR A 2 5.90 11.66 1.49
CA THR A 2 5.05 12.72 0.92
C THR A 2 4.18 12.09 -0.16
N LEU A 3 2.86 12.20 -0.03
CA LEU A 3 1.90 11.85 -1.07
C LEU A 3 1.61 13.09 -1.91
N ALA A 4 1.66 12.95 -3.23
CA ALA A 4 1.19 13.95 -4.17
C ALA A 4 -0.15 13.50 -4.76
N TYR A 5 -1.09 14.44 -4.84
CA TYR A 5 -2.46 14.23 -5.31
C TYR A 5 -2.93 15.46 -6.08
N VAL A 6 -4.03 15.33 -6.83
CA VAL A 6 -4.68 16.46 -7.51
C VAL A 6 -6.06 16.63 -6.92
N ASP A 7 -6.49 17.87 -6.73
CA ASP A 7 -7.87 18.21 -6.43
C ASP A 7 -8.32 19.45 -7.20
N GLU A 8 -9.47 20.02 -6.81
CA GLU A 8 -10.08 21.18 -7.43
C GLU A 8 -9.18 22.44 -7.48
N ASP A 9 -8.20 22.57 -6.58
CA ASP A 9 -7.21 23.67 -6.63
C ASP A 9 -5.89 23.27 -7.33
N GLY A 10 -5.85 22.12 -7.99
CA GLY A 10 -4.70 21.64 -8.76
C GLY A 10 -3.78 20.69 -7.97
N PRO A 11 -2.48 20.62 -8.31
CA PRO A 11 -1.53 19.70 -7.67
C PRO A 11 -1.24 20.06 -6.22
N GLN A 12 -1.31 19.07 -5.33
CA GLN A 12 -1.12 19.22 -3.90
C GLN A 12 -0.22 18.10 -3.35
N ALA A 13 0.26 18.27 -2.11
CA ALA A 13 1.00 17.23 -1.41
C ALA A 13 0.76 17.24 0.10
N CYS A 14 0.90 16.07 0.75
CA CYS A 14 0.86 15.95 2.21
C CYS A 14 1.88 14.93 2.73
N ALA A 15 2.39 15.16 3.93
CA ALA A 15 3.26 14.21 4.61
C ALA A 15 2.44 13.22 5.46
N VAL A 16 2.77 11.93 5.36
CA VAL A 16 2.20 10.86 6.17
C VAL A 16 3.28 9.93 6.72
N LEU A 17 3.01 9.37 7.90
CA LEU A 17 3.72 8.20 8.40
C LEU A 17 3.22 6.96 7.66
N TYR A 18 4.15 6.09 7.27
CA TYR A 18 3.84 4.90 6.50
C TYR A 18 4.60 3.68 7.00
N ALA A 19 3.97 2.52 6.89
CA ALA A 19 4.56 1.22 7.16
C ALA A 19 4.65 0.41 5.86
N MET A 20 5.71 -0.38 5.74
CA MET A 20 5.90 -1.31 4.62
C MET A 20 5.35 -2.68 5.03
N GLY A 21 4.63 -3.34 4.13
CA GLY A 21 4.32 -4.76 4.27
C GLY A 21 4.36 -5.48 2.93
N VAL A 22 4.19 -6.80 2.99
CA VAL A 22 4.04 -7.65 1.80
C VAL A 22 2.59 -8.08 1.73
N ALA A 23 2.00 -8.07 0.54
CA ALA A 23 0.68 -8.65 0.33
C ALA A 23 0.64 -10.11 0.81
N PRO A 24 -0.41 -10.56 1.50
CA PRO A 24 -0.65 -12.00 1.61
C PRO A 24 -0.97 -12.53 0.20
N GLY A 25 0.03 -13.10 -0.46
CA GLY A 25 -0.05 -13.47 -1.87
C GLY A 25 1.28 -13.92 -2.47
N ALA A 26 1.99 -14.82 -1.79
CA ALA A 26 3.01 -15.69 -2.34
C ALA A 26 3.33 -16.77 -1.28
N GLU A 27 2.41 -17.72 -1.08
CA GLU A 27 2.83 -18.99 -0.49
C GLU A 27 3.54 -19.76 -1.61
N ASP A 28 4.82 -20.06 -1.39
CA ASP A 28 5.63 -20.90 -2.27
C ASP A 28 4.97 -22.29 -2.32
N GLY A 29 4.45 -22.64 -3.50
CA GLY A 29 3.67 -23.85 -3.72
C GLY A 29 4.54 -25.10 -3.55
N GLY A 30 4.60 -25.61 -2.32
CA GLY A 30 5.18 -26.90 -2.01
C GLY A 30 4.49 -27.99 -2.81
N ALA A 31 5.23 -28.60 -3.73
CA ALA A 31 4.78 -29.75 -4.50
C ALA A 31 4.64 -30.98 -3.58
N ALA A 32 3.40 -31.32 -3.21
CA ALA A 32 3.04 -32.64 -2.76
C ALA A 32 2.16 -33.29 -3.85
N GLY A 33 2.76 -34.20 -4.61
CA GLY A 33 2.04 -35.03 -5.58
C GLY A 33 1.16 -36.05 -4.85
N ALA A 34 -0.10 -36.15 -5.27
CA ALA A 34 -0.92 -37.33 -5.03
C ALA A 34 -1.93 -37.48 -6.18
N GLU A 35 -2.07 -38.73 -6.59
CA GLU A 35 -2.59 -39.21 -7.86
C GLU A 35 -4.13 -39.23 -7.98
N ALA A 36 -4.55 -39.50 -9.22
CA ALA A 36 -5.89 -39.42 -9.78
C ALA A 36 -6.93 -40.43 -9.26
N GLY A 37 -8.21 -40.06 -9.44
CA GLY A 37 -9.34 -40.99 -9.47
C GLY A 37 -10.70 -40.26 -9.52
N GLY A 38 -11.37 -40.26 -10.68
CA GLY A 38 -12.82 -39.93 -10.80
C GLY A 38 -13.70 -41.19 -10.75
N PRO A 39 -15.00 -41.16 -11.14
CA PRO A 39 -15.86 -40.01 -11.44
C PRO A 39 -17.32 -40.13 -10.88
N SER A 40 -18.15 -39.14 -11.24
CA SER A 40 -19.60 -39.18 -11.51
C SER A 40 -20.59 -38.46 -10.56
N GLY A 41 -21.53 -37.70 -11.18
CA GLY A 41 -22.88 -37.48 -10.64
C GLY A 41 -23.35 -36.03 -10.45
N GLY A 42 -24.07 -35.48 -11.45
CA GLY A 42 -25.39 -34.84 -11.26
C GLY A 42 -25.56 -33.43 -10.66
N ALA A 43 -26.10 -32.54 -11.52
CA ALA A 43 -27.15 -31.52 -11.27
C ALA A 43 -26.82 -30.12 -10.70
N SER A 44 -27.16 -29.12 -11.54
CA SER A 44 -27.93 -27.88 -11.26
C SER A 44 -27.62 -27.07 -9.99
N GLY A 45 -27.18 -25.81 -10.18
CA GLY A 45 -27.40 -24.78 -9.16
C GLY A 45 -26.60 -23.49 -9.36
N VAL A 46 -27.34 -22.42 -9.64
CA VAL A 46 -27.09 -21.02 -9.27
C VAL A 46 -25.81 -20.32 -9.76
N ALA A 47 -26.01 -19.38 -10.69
CA ALA A 47 -25.07 -18.30 -10.97
C ALA A 47 -24.85 -17.47 -9.70
N SER A 48 -23.68 -17.64 -9.08
CA SER A 48 -23.17 -16.72 -8.07
C SER A 48 -22.19 -15.80 -8.77
N GLY A 49 -22.52 -14.50 -8.75
CA GLY A 49 -21.71 -13.46 -9.37
C GLY A 49 -20.28 -13.52 -8.85
N GLU A 50 -19.34 -13.54 -9.79
CA GLU A 50 -17.93 -13.30 -9.51
C GLU A 50 -17.81 -11.87 -8.99
N VAL A 51 -17.78 -11.74 -7.66
CA VAL A 51 -17.10 -10.63 -7.01
C VAL A 51 -15.65 -10.71 -7.48
N GLY A 52 -15.29 -9.83 -8.41
CA GLY A 52 -13.94 -9.73 -8.93
C GLY A 52 -12.96 -9.66 -7.78
N ALA A 53 -12.28 -10.78 -7.54
CA ALA A 53 -11.11 -10.84 -6.69
C ALA A 53 -10.07 -9.92 -7.36
N GLY A 54 -9.98 -8.68 -6.86
CA GLY A 54 -8.91 -7.77 -7.26
C GLY A 54 -7.60 -8.49 -6.99
N ALA A 55 -6.92 -8.90 -8.06
CA ALA A 55 -5.68 -9.64 -8.00
C ALA A 55 -4.72 -8.91 -7.05
N GLY A 56 -4.49 -9.52 -5.88
CA GLY A 56 -3.49 -9.05 -4.93
C GLY A 56 -2.13 -9.18 -5.59
N GLY A 57 -1.64 -8.08 -6.17
CA GLY A 57 -0.32 -8.07 -6.81
C GLY A 57 0.75 -8.46 -5.80
N ALA A 58 1.55 -9.47 -6.16
CA ALA A 58 2.79 -9.81 -5.47
C ALA A 58 3.72 -8.59 -5.57
N GLY A 59 3.90 -7.87 -4.47
CA GLY A 59 4.65 -6.62 -4.43
C GLY A 59 4.51 -5.90 -3.09
N PRO A 60 5.34 -4.88 -2.84
CA PRO A 60 5.30 -4.11 -1.61
C PRO A 60 3.98 -3.35 -1.46
N ALA A 61 3.49 -3.25 -0.23
CA ALA A 61 2.36 -2.43 0.16
C ALA A 61 2.81 -1.35 1.14
N LEU A 62 2.32 -0.12 0.95
CA LEU A 62 2.51 0.98 1.89
C LEU A 62 1.21 1.22 2.63
N TYR A 63 1.25 1.17 3.96
CA TYR A 63 0.11 1.43 4.83
C TYR A 63 0.26 2.79 5.50
N PHE A 64 -0.75 3.63 5.42
CA PHE A 64 -0.77 4.93 6.08
C PHE A 64 -2.17 5.30 6.57
N VAL A 65 -2.25 6.24 7.50
CA VAL A 65 -3.50 6.69 8.10
C VAL A 65 -3.80 8.13 7.69
N THR A 66 -5.03 8.36 7.26
CA THR A 66 -5.59 9.70 7.11
C THR A 66 -7.10 9.65 7.13
N ALA A 67 -7.73 10.64 7.76
CA ALA A 67 -9.19 10.72 7.75
C ALA A 67 -9.71 11.14 6.37
N THR A 68 -10.81 10.54 5.94
CA THR A 68 -11.51 10.89 4.68
C THR A 68 -12.09 12.31 4.69
N THR A 69 -12.08 13.00 5.83
CA THR A 69 -12.49 14.40 5.97
C THR A 69 -11.35 15.38 5.70
N THR A 70 -10.09 14.94 5.69
CA THR A 70 -8.98 15.79 5.32
C THR A 70 -9.01 16.09 3.81
N ARG A 71 -8.35 17.17 3.37
CA ARG A 71 -8.24 17.52 1.96
C ARG A 71 -7.69 16.36 1.11
N HIS A 72 -6.51 15.85 1.49
CA HIS A 72 -5.88 14.71 0.81
C HIS A 72 -6.71 13.43 0.98
N GLY A 73 -7.30 13.19 2.15
CA GLY A 73 -8.18 12.05 2.37
C GLY A 73 -9.38 12.04 1.42
N ARG A 74 -9.98 13.21 1.14
CA ARG A 74 -11.06 13.35 0.13
C ARG A 74 -10.56 13.05 -1.28
N ALA A 75 -9.43 13.62 -1.68
CA ALA A 75 -8.84 13.38 -3.00
C ALA A 75 -8.53 11.89 -3.25
N LEU A 76 -8.15 11.15 -2.21
CA LEU A 76 -7.85 9.71 -2.30
C LEU A 76 -9.09 8.81 -2.42
N VAL A 77 -10.29 9.29 -2.06
CA VAL A 77 -11.53 8.49 -2.14
C VAL A 77 -12.03 8.39 -3.59
N GLU A 78 -11.58 9.25 -4.49
CA GLU A 78 -12.06 9.27 -5.86
C GLU A 78 -11.75 7.95 -6.61
N PRO A 79 -12.74 7.33 -7.29
CA PRO A 79 -12.54 6.06 -7.97
C PRO A 79 -11.42 6.10 -9.02
N GLY A 80 -10.45 5.19 -8.89
CA GLY A 80 -9.34 5.07 -9.83
C GLY A 80 -8.11 5.88 -9.47
N GLU A 81 -8.08 6.52 -8.30
CA GLU A 81 -7.03 7.46 -7.91
C GLU A 81 -5.64 6.85 -7.98
N ARG A 82 -4.81 7.48 -8.82
CA ARG A 82 -3.40 7.18 -8.96
C ARG A 82 -2.63 8.24 -8.20
N VAL A 83 -1.88 7.78 -7.21
CA VAL A 83 -1.06 8.66 -6.39
C VAL A 83 0.38 8.57 -6.84
N ALA A 84 1.09 9.69 -6.73
CA ALA A 84 2.54 9.71 -6.72
C ALA A 84 3.03 9.95 -5.29
N PHE A 85 4.21 9.47 -4.96
CA PHE A 85 4.79 9.67 -3.65
C PHE A 85 6.31 9.79 -3.69
N THR A 86 6.86 10.38 -2.64
CA THR A 86 8.30 10.35 -2.36
C THR A 86 8.56 9.90 -0.92
N ALA A 87 9.65 9.18 -0.71
CA ALA A 87 10.14 8.83 0.62
C ALA A 87 11.65 9.05 0.69
N GLN A 88 12.07 9.88 1.63
CA GLN A 88 13.44 10.32 1.78
C GLN A 88 13.70 10.66 3.25
N ARG A 89 14.97 10.66 3.66
CA ARG A 89 15.37 11.17 4.97
C ARG A 89 15.38 12.70 4.96
N ASP A 90 15.04 13.31 6.08
CA ASP A 90 15.19 14.76 6.27
C ASP A 90 16.67 15.14 6.47
N GLY A 91 17.02 16.39 6.12
CA GLY A 91 18.34 16.97 6.40
C GLY A 91 19.51 16.32 5.67
N GLN A 92 19.29 15.83 4.44
CA GLN A 92 20.34 15.23 3.62
C GLN A 92 21.18 16.31 2.92
N GLU A 93 22.50 16.10 2.89
CA GLU A 93 23.40 16.84 2.02
C GLU A 93 23.24 16.39 0.57
N TRP A 94 23.40 17.31 -0.39
CA TRP A 94 23.12 17.04 -1.81
C TRP A 94 23.97 15.90 -2.40
N SER A 95 25.21 15.74 -1.93
CA SER A 95 26.15 14.70 -2.38
C SER A 95 25.76 13.30 -1.90
N GLY A 96 24.99 13.20 -0.83
CA GLY A 96 24.50 11.94 -0.25
C GLY A 96 22.99 11.76 -0.40
N LEU A 97 22.35 12.52 -1.30
CA LEU A 97 20.91 12.47 -1.49
C LEU A 97 20.49 11.05 -1.90
N THR A 98 19.70 10.42 -1.04
CA THR A 98 19.02 9.15 -1.29
C THR A 98 17.52 9.28 -1.05
N GLY A 99 16.73 8.72 -1.95
CA GLY A 99 15.28 8.79 -1.86
C GLY A 99 14.56 7.96 -2.90
N LEU A 100 13.35 7.54 -2.53
CA LEU A 100 12.42 6.85 -3.39
C LEU A 100 11.40 7.82 -3.96
N GLN A 101 11.09 7.63 -5.23
CA GLN A 101 9.93 8.17 -5.91
C GLN A 101 9.08 6.99 -6.37
N GLY A 102 7.77 7.14 -6.35
CA GLY A 102 6.90 6.08 -6.82
C GLY A 102 5.55 6.59 -7.25
N ARG A 103 4.84 5.73 -7.95
CA ARG A 103 3.42 5.91 -8.25
C ARG A 103 2.69 4.58 -8.14
N GLY A 104 1.41 4.65 -7.89
CA GLY A 104 0.62 3.45 -7.68
C GLY A 104 -0.85 3.74 -7.47
N ARG A 105 -1.57 2.68 -7.10
CA ARG A 105 -2.99 2.77 -6.74
C ARG A 105 -3.12 2.89 -5.23
N CYS A 106 -4.05 3.73 -4.78
CA CYS A 106 -4.38 3.90 -3.38
C CYS A 106 -5.83 3.48 -3.14
N ARG A 107 -6.11 2.83 -2.01
CA ARG A 107 -7.49 2.51 -1.60
C ARG A 107 -7.64 2.49 -0.09
N PRO A 108 -8.84 2.78 0.44
CA PRO A 108 -9.13 2.56 1.86
C PRO A 108 -9.27 1.05 2.13
N LEU A 109 -8.76 0.61 3.28
CA LEU A 109 -8.90 -0.76 3.76
C LEU A 109 -10.10 -0.91 4.69
N THR A 110 -10.78 -2.04 4.58
CA THR A 110 -11.91 -2.40 5.45
C THR A 110 -11.79 -3.86 5.93
N GLY A 111 -12.62 -4.26 6.89
CA GLY A 111 -12.71 -5.65 7.35
C GLY A 111 -11.38 -6.29 7.74
N ALA A 112 -11.15 -7.51 7.28
CA ALA A 112 -9.96 -8.31 7.59
C ALA A 112 -8.67 -7.69 7.04
N GLU A 113 -8.70 -7.11 5.84
CA GLU A 113 -7.53 -6.45 5.24
C GLU A 113 -7.09 -5.26 6.11
N ARG A 114 -8.04 -4.49 6.63
CA ARG A 114 -7.75 -3.39 7.56
C ARG A 114 -7.10 -3.90 8.83
N ALA A 115 -7.60 -5.00 9.41
CA ALA A 115 -7.02 -5.57 10.62
C ALA A 115 -5.57 -6.01 10.39
N ALA A 116 -5.28 -6.66 9.27
CA ALA A 116 -3.92 -7.07 8.90
C ALA A 116 -2.99 -5.87 8.66
N GLY A 117 -3.42 -4.89 7.87
CA GLY A 117 -2.65 -3.67 7.62
C GLY A 117 -2.43 -2.85 8.91
N TRP A 118 -3.38 -2.87 9.83
CA TRP A 118 -3.25 -2.21 11.13
C TRP A 118 -2.14 -2.83 11.98
N GLN A 119 -2.00 -4.17 11.99
CA GLN A 119 -0.90 -4.85 12.67
C GLN A 119 0.46 -4.39 12.12
N VAL A 120 0.61 -4.36 10.79
CA VAL A 120 1.84 -3.86 10.14
C VAL A 120 2.13 -2.41 10.55
N TYR A 121 1.09 -1.57 10.62
CA TYR A 121 1.24 -0.17 11.00
C TYR A 121 1.71 0.01 12.45
N VAL A 122 1.11 -0.69 13.42
CA VAL A 122 1.48 -0.57 14.83
C VAL A 122 2.83 -1.23 15.14
N GLU A 123 3.20 -2.30 14.43
CA GLU A 123 4.53 -2.90 14.53
C GLU A 123 5.62 -1.90 14.12
N ARG A 124 5.38 -1.15 13.03
CA ARG A 124 6.29 -0.08 12.59
C ARG A 124 6.30 1.11 13.54
N PHE A 125 5.18 1.43 14.17
CA PHE A 125 5.01 2.61 15.03
C PHE A 125 4.48 2.24 16.43
N PRO A 126 5.30 1.60 17.30
CA PRO A 126 4.85 1.17 18.62
C PRO A 126 4.33 2.30 19.53
N PHE A 127 4.74 3.54 19.27
CA PHE A 127 4.24 4.71 20.01
C PHE A 127 2.72 4.92 19.84
N VAL A 128 2.13 4.41 18.75
CA VAL A 128 0.68 4.49 18.49
C VAL A 128 -0.11 3.79 19.59
N THR A 129 0.41 2.69 20.11
CA THR A 129 -0.22 1.91 21.18
C THR A 129 0.23 2.33 22.58
N ALA A 130 1.13 3.31 22.70
CA ALA A 130 1.67 3.74 24.00
C ALA A 130 0.66 4.52 24.85
N SER A 131 -0.42 5.04 24.25
CA SER A 131 -1.53 5.64 25.01
C SER A 131 -2.87 5.22 24.43
N ASP A 132 -3.83 4.91 25.30
CA ASP A 132 -5.18 4.51 24.89
C ASP A 132 -5.89 5.59 24.09
N ARG A 133 -5.64 6.87 24.42
CA ARG A 133 -6.20 8.00 23.68
C ARG A 133 -5.68 8.06 22.24
N LEU A 134 -4.36 7.93 22.04
CA LEU A 134 -3.76 7.96 20.70
C LEU A 134 -4.19 6.73 19.89
N ARG A 135 -4.14 5.56 20.52
CA ARG A 135 -4.59 4.30 19.94
C ARG A 135 -6.04 4.42 19.45
N ALA A 136 -6.97 4.81 20.32
CA ALA A 136 -8.38 4.97 19.96
C ALA A 136 -8.63 6.07 18.91
N ALA A 137 -7.80 7.10 18.84
CA ALA A 137 -7.91 8.12 17.80
C ALA A 137 -7.47 7.58 16.43
N LEU A 138 -6.30 6.93 16.37
CA LEU A 138 -5.76 6.39 15.13
C LEU A 138 -6.52 5.14 14.65
N GLU A 139 -7.01 4.28 15.56
CA GLU A 139 -7.86 3.13 15.24
C GLU A 139 -9.20 3.53 14.61
N ARG A 140 -9.70 4.74 14.84
CA ARG A 140 -10.91 5.26 14.18
C ARG A 140 -10.61 5.97 12.86
N THR A 141 -9.33 6.22 12.57
CA THR A 141 -8.91 6.85 11.34
C THR A 141 -8.88 5.82 10.21
N THR A 142 -9.19 6.25 9.00
CA THR A 142 -9.13 5.38 7.81
C THR A 142 -7.69 4.95 7.57
N LEU A 143 -7.51 3.65 7.42
CA LEU A 143 -6.25 3.03 7.02
C LEU A 143 -6.28 2.83 5.50
N TRP A 144 -5.21 3.22 4.84
CA TRP A 144 -5.08 3.19 3.39
C TRP A 144 -3.96 2.23 2.99
N GLU A 145 -4.15 1.57 1.86
CA GLU A 145 -3.13 0.79 1.17
C GLU A 145 -2.75 1.49 -0.12
N LEU A 146 -1.45 1.72 -0.32
CA LEU A 146 -0.87 2.14 -1.58
C LEU A 146 -0.05 0.97 -2.14
N ARG A 147 -0.37 0.56 -3.37
CA ARG A 147 0.36 -0.44 -4.15
C ARG A 147 1.14 0.23 -5.26
N PRO A 148 2.48 0.38 -5.13
CA PRO A 148 3.30 0.93 -6.19
C PRO A 148 3.27 0.02 -7.42
N ASP A 149 3.09 0.62 -8.60
CA ASP A 149 3.31 -0.04 -9.89
C ASP A 149 4.55 0.48 -10.62
N TRP A 150 5.20 1.51 -10.07
CA TRP A 150 6.48 2.01 -10.52
C TRP A 150 7.23 2.67 -9.35
N LEU A 151 8.53 2.42 -9.28
CA LEU A 151 9.46 2.94 -8.28
C LEU A 151 10.75 3.43 -8.95
N ARG A 152 11.33 4.49 -8.40
CA ARG A 152 12.66 4.98 -8.71
C ARG A 152 13.43 5.27 -7.43
N LEU A 153 14.63 4.71 -7.32
CA LEU A 153 15.62 5.11 -6.35
C LEU A 153 16.55 6.15 -6.98
N ILE A 154 16.78 7.23 -6.26
CA ILE A 154 17.92 8.12 -6.48
C ILE A 154 18.89 7.85 -5.33
N ASP A 155 20.17 7.63 -5.64
CA ASP A 155 21.22 7.42 -4.64
C ASP A 155 22.54 8.05 -5.06
N ASN A 156 22.71 9.35 -4.76
CA ASN A 156 23.93 10.07 -5.08
C ASN A 156 25.17 9.54 -4.35
N GLY A 157 25.01 8.71 -3.31
CA GLY A 157 26.11 8.04 -2.63
C GLY A 157 26.87 7.05 -3.52
N GLN A 158 26.23 6.55 -4.59
CA GLN A 158 26.85 5.66 -5.58
C GLN A 158 27.44 6.42 -6.78
N GLY A 159 27.39 7.74 -6.75
CA GLY A 159 27.81 8.61 -7.85
C GLY A 159 26.70 9.58 -8.23
N PHE A 160 27.10 10.77 -8.71
CA PHE A 160 26.14 11.83 -9.04
C PHE A 160 25.13 11.36 -10.09
N GLY A 161 23.84 11.37 -9.74
CA GLY A 161 22.76 11.01 -10.65
C GLY A 161 22.54 9.50 -10.82
N HIS A 162 23.11 8.66 -9.94
CA HIS A 162 22.79 7.23 -9.92
C HIS A 162 21.30 7.01 -9.66
N LYS A 163 20.68 6.19 -10.50
CA LYS A 163 19.26 5.91 -10.46
C LYS A 163 18.98 4.45 -10.81
N GLU A 164 18.03 3.88 -10.10
CA GLU A 164 17.49 2.56 -10.37
C GLU A 164 15.97 2.67 -10.48
N GLU A 165 15.38 1.98 -11.44
CA GLU A 165 13.93 2.00 -11.68
C GLU A 165 13.38 0.58 -11.71
N TRP A 166 12.22 0.40 -11.09
CA TRP A 166 11.46 -0.85 -11.08
C TRP A 166 10.02 -0.56 -11.48
N SER A 167 9.42 -1.45 -12.26
CA SER A 167 7.99 -1.43 -12.56
C SER A 167 7.36 -2.70 -12.02
N GLY A 168 6.13 -2.58 -11.51
CA GLY A 168 5.30 -3.73 -11.19
C GLY A 168 4.89 -4.49 -12.46
N PRO A 169 4.46 -5.75 -12.33
CA PRO A 169 3.88 -6.51 -13.44
C PRO A 169 2.62 -5.84 -14.01
#